data_AF-A0A842XD90-F1
#
_entry.id   AF-A0A842XD90-F1
#
_cell.length_a   1.000
_cell.length_b   1.000
_cell.length_c   1.000
_cell.angle_alpha   90.00
_cell.angle_beta   90.00
_cell.angle_gamma   90.00
#
_symmetry.space_group_name_H-M   'P 1'
#
loop_
_entity.id
_entity.type
_entity.pdbx_description
1 polymer ?
#
loop_
_entity_poly.entity_id
_entity_poly.type
_entity_poly.pdbx_seq_one_letter_code
_entity_poly.pdbx_strand_id
1 'polypeptide(L)'
;MPTILVINDDGIQSIGLTTLKKRLDTLGNVIVVAPKDERSGIGKALTTDHIKIMETKLRGGSKAYATTGTPADAFLLAVNKILKRMPDLLVAGINLGPNLGIDDLLNSGTLGAALEAAIHHVPAIAVSYCIPKITEKMSEKEEVTMRDLGLTATLALKTAKYVLEKGMPPDVDIISINVPEKADAKRIKITSLSYKGYGD
;
A
#
# COMPACT_ATOMS: atom_id res chain seq x y z
N MET A 1 -2.79 -14.08 -17.17
CA MET A 1 -2.44 -13.95 -15.73
C MET A 1 -2.48 -12.47 -15.39
N PRO A 2 -3.19 -12.04 -14.33
CA PRO A 2 -3.33 -10.62 -14.01
C PRO A 2 -1.99 -9.99 -13.61
N THR A 3 -1.87 -8.69 -13.85
CA THR A 3 -0.72 -7.85 -13.52
C THR A 3 -1.08 -6.96 -12.35
N ILE A 4 -0.39 -7.15 -11.23
CA ILE A 4 -0.67 -6.46 -9.98
C ILE A 4 0.50 -5.51 -9.71
N LEU A 5 0.20 -4.23 -9.53
CA LEU A 5 1.18 -3.23 -9.13
C LEU A 5 1.14 -3.06 -7.61
N VAL A 6 2.29 -3.14 -6.97
CA VAL A 6 2.43 -2.97 -5.51
C VAL A 6 3.34 -1.77 -5.24
N ILE A 7 2.85 -0.88 -4.37
CA ILE A 7 3.49 0.39 -3.97
C ILE A 7 3.36 0.54 -2.45
N ASN A 8 4.22 1.31 -1.80
CA ASN A 8 4.02 1.79 -0.43
C ASN A 8 4.64 3.19 -0.26
N ASP A 9 4.53 3.75 0.95
CA ASP A 9 5.23 4.97 1.40
C ASP A 9 6.34 4.71 2.43
N ASP A 10 6.40 3.55 3.09
CA ASP A 10 7.51 3.19 4.00
C ASP A 10 8.87 2.94 3.29
N GLY A 11 8.90 3.02 1.96
CA GLY A 11 10.09 2.80 1.13
C GLY A 11 10.33 1.36 0.67
N ILE A 12 11.22 1.21 -0.31
CA ILE A 12 11.44 -0.03 -1.09
C ILE A 12 11.95 -1.22 -0.27
N GLN A 13 12.58 -0.96 0.88
CA GLN A 13 13.13 -2.01 1.76
C GLN A 13 12.17 -2.42 2.89
N SER A 14 10.94 -1.90 2.92
CA SER A 14 10.01 -2.18 4.00
C SER A 14 9.62 -3.66 4.08
N ILE A 15 9.42 -4.12 5.32
CA ILE A 15 8.96 -5.48 5.59
C ILE A 15 7.51 -5.68 5.10
N GLY A 16 6.69 -4.62 5.17
CA GLY A 16 5.32 -4.60 4.68
C GLY A 16 5.24 -4.86 3.17
N LEU A 17 6.07 -4.15 2.39
CA LEU A 17 6.13 -4.30 0.93
C LEU A 17 6.60 -5.71 0.54
N THR A 18 7.65 -6.21 1.20
CA THR A 18 8.17 -7.57 0.95
C THR A 18 7.13 -8.65 1.29
N THR A 19 6.41 -8.48 2.41
CA THR A 19 5.37 -9.43 2.85
C THR A 19 4.20 -9.45 1.88
N LEU A 20 3.75 -8.26 1.46
CA LEU A 20 2.63 -8.11 0.54
C LEU A 20 2.94 -8.72 -0.83
N LYS A 21 4.11 -8.40 -1.40
CA LYS A 21 4.60 -9.00 -2.65
C LYS A 21 4.59 -10.52 -2.58
N LYS A 22 5.25 -11.11 -1.57
CA LYS A 22 5.35 -12.56 -1.41
C LYS A 22 3.97 -13.23 -1.38
N ARG A 23 2.98 -12.57 -0.78
CA ARG A 23 1.61 -13.09 -0.71
C ARG A 23 0.89 -12.98 -2.06
N LEU A 24 0.97 -11.84 -2.72
CA LEU A 24 0.28 -11.55 -3.98
C LEU A 24 0.87 -12.28 -5.20
N ASP A 25 2.12 -12.74 -5.13
CA ASP A 25 2.74 -13.57 -6.19
C ASP A 25 1.92 -14.80 -6.57
N THR A 26 1.09 -15.27 -5.65
CA THR A 26 0.21 -16.41 -5.88
C THR A 26 -0.99 -16.10 -6.79
N LEU A 27 -1.27 -14.82 -7.08
CA LEU A 27 -2.40 -14.39 -7.92
C LEU A 27 -1.99 -14.00 -9.34
N GLY A 28 -0.76 -13.54 -9.55
CA GLY A 28 -0.31 -13.16 -10.88
C GLY A 28 1.07 -12.53 -10.96
N ASN A 29 1.27 -11.76 -12.02
CA ASN A 29 2.54 -11.06 -12.26
C ASN A 29 2.59 -9.81 -11.39
N VAL A 30 3.33 -9.86 -10.28
CA VAL A 30 3.43 -8.73 -9.34
C VAL A 30 4.67 -7.89 -9.64
N ILE A 31 4.45 -6.61 -9.93
CA ILE A 31 5.50 -5.61 -10.13
C ILE A 31 5.51 -4.70 -8.91
N VAL A 32 6.70 -4.42 -8.40
CA VAL A 32 6.88 -3.54 -7.25
C VAL A 32 7.60 -2.27 -7.67
N VAL A 33 6.99 -1.12 -7.42
CA VAL A 33 7.58 0.20 -7.63
C VAL A 33 7.30 1.04 -6.39
N ALA A 34 8.32 1.53 -5.71
CA ALA A 34 8.13 2.31 -4.49
C ALA A 34 9.20 3.39 -4.34
N PRO A 35 8.96 4.42 -3.50
CA PRO A 35 10.01 5.33 -3.07
C PRO A 35 11.23 4.58 -2.54
N LYS A 36 12.43 5.10 -2.80
CA LYS A 36 13.67 4.53 -2.27
C LYS A 36 13.70 4.56 -0.74
N ASP A 37 13.27 5.68 -0.18
CA ASP A 37 13.27 6.01 1.24
C ASP A 37 11.84 6.31 1.70
N GLU A 38 11.60 6.37 3.01
CA GLU A 38 10.27 6.65 3.59
C GLU A 38 9.70 8.00 3.14
N ARG A 39 8.41 8.04 2.84
CA ARG A 39 7.63 9.20 2.40
C ARG A 39 6.28 9.32 3.13
N SER A 40 6.24 8.94 4.41
CA SER A 40 5.05 9.07 5.27
C SER A 40 4.57 10.53 5.34
N GLY A 41 3.24 10.74 5.36
CA GLY A 41 2.65 12.09 5.45
C GLY A 41 2.63 12.90 4.15
N ILE A 42 3.07 12.33 3.02
CA ILE A 42 3.19 13.04 1.74
C ILE A 42 1.87 13.23 0.98
N GLY A 43 0.81 12.51 1.37
CA GLY A 43 -0.48 12.50 0.67
C GLY A 43 -0.38 12.07 -0.80
N LYS A 44 -1.21 12.68 -1.65
CA LYS A 44 -1.22 12.46 -3.11
C LYS A 44 -0.34 13.47 -3.88
N ALA A 45 0.84 13.78 -3.37
CA ALA A 45 1.77 14.71 -4.02
C ALA A 45 2.36 14.12 -5.31
N LEU A 46 2.67 14.99 -6.28
CA LEU A 46 3.42 14.66 -7.49
C LEU A 46 4.67 15.52 -7.56
N THR A 47 5.78 14.93 -8.00
CA THR A 47 7.02 15.68 -8.17
C THR A 47 7.04 16.33 -9.55
N THR A 48 7.19 17.66 -9.60
CA THR A 48 7.30 18.42 -10.86
C THR A 48 8.74 18.57 -11.36
N ASP A 49 9.72 18.26 -10.52
CA ASP A 49 11.15 18.23 -10.87
C ASP A 49 11.59 16.81 -11.27
N HIS A 50 12.87 16.65 -11.60
CA HIS A 50 13.48 15.41 -12.06
C HIS A 50 13.45 14.33 -10.97
N ILE A 51 12.80 13.22 -11.27
CA ILE A 51 12.85 12.00 -10.47
C ILE A 51 13.61 10.89 -11.20
N LYS A 52 14.28 10.04 -10.42
CA LYS A 52 15.02 8.87 -10.93
C LYS A 52 14.23 7.61 -10.66
N ILE A 53 14.42 6.61 -11.50
CA ILE A 53 13.97 5.24 -11.27
C ILE A 53 15.14 4.29 -11.48
N MET A 54 15.24 3.28 -10.63
CA MET A 54 16.33 2.31 -10.66
C MET A 54 15.81 0.91 -10.33
N GLU A 55 16.27 -0.08 -11.08
CA GLU A 55 16.02 -1.49 -10.77
C GLU A 55 16.80 -1.88 -9.51
N THR A 56 16.15 -2.63 -8.63
CA THR A 56 16.71 -3.07 -7.34
C THR A 56 16.07 -4.40 -6.91
N LYS A 57 16.37 -4.82 -5.69
CA LYS A 57 15.75 -5.99 -5.04
C LYS A 57 15.11 -5.59 -3.71
N LEU A 58 13.99 -6.22 -3.41
CA LEU A 58 13.39 -6.20 -2.07
C LEU A 58 14.28 -6.95 -1.08
N ARG A 59 14.01 -6.80 0.23
CA ARG A 59 14.66 -7.58 1.31
C ARG A 59 14.57 -9.09 1.07
N GLY A 60 13.52 -9.57 0.40
CA GLY A 60 13.34 -10.97 -0.01
C GLY A 60 14.02 -11.39 -1.33
N GLY A 61 14.84 -10.53 -1.94
CA GLY A 61 15.61 -10.81 -3.17
C GLY A 61 14.83 -10.69 -4.49
N SER A 62 13.51 -10.51 -4.43
CA SER A 62 12.67 -10.29 -5.63
C SER A 62 13.00 -8.97 -6.32
N LYS A 63 12.95 -8.96 -7.66
CA LYS A 63 13.11 -7.75 -8.48
C LYS A 63 12.05 -6.70 -8.13
N ALA A 64 12.47 -5.46 -8.03
CA ALA A 64 11.63 -4.29 -7.81
C ALA A 64 12.26 -3.05 -8.43
N TYR A 65 11.54 -1.92 -8.39
CA TYR A 65 12.03 -0.63 -8.86
C TYR A 65 11.90 0.41 -7.75
N ALA A 66 12.99 1.10 -7.44
CA ALA A 66 12.98 2.23 -6.51
C ALA A 66 12.93 3.55 -7.29
N THR A 67 12.20 4.53 -6.76
CA THR A 67 12.18 5.90 -7.28
C THR A 67 12.56 6.93 -6.22
N THR A 68 13.13 8.06 -6.64
CA THR A 68 13.35 9.21 -5.73
C THR A 68 12.08 10.05 -5.52
N GLY A 69 11.00 9.79 -6.27
CA GLY A 69 9.72 10.48 -6.16
C GLY A 69 8.85 10.00 -5.00
N THR A 70 7.57 10.35 -5.10
CA THR A 70 6.48 10.01 -4.17
C THR A 70 5.82 8.67 -4.54
N PRO A 71 4.91 8.12 -3.71
CA PRO A 71 4.11 6.95 -4.08
C PRO A 71 3.23 7.16 -5.33
N ALA A 72 2.68 8.36 -5.54
CA ALA A 72 1.93 8.67 -6.75
C ALA A 72 2.86 8.74 -7.98
N ASP A 73 4.06 9.32 -7.84
CA ASP A 73 5.07 9.26 -8.90
C ASP A 73 5.46 7.81 -9.24
N ALA A 74 5.56 6.94 -8.22
CA ALA A 74 5.84 5.51 -8.42
C ALA A 74 4.76 4.83 -9.28
N PHE A 75 3.48 5.17 -9.09
CA PHE A 75 2.39 4.69 -9.95
C PHE A 75 2.58 5.18 -11.40
N LEU A 76 2.79 6.49 -11.60
CA LEU A 76 2.95 7.07 -12.93
C LEU A 76 4.16 6.50 -13.66
N LEU A 77 5.29 6.31 -12.96
CA LEU A 77 6.48 5.68 -13.51
C LEU A 77 6.24 4.21 -13.86
N ALA A 78 5.51 3.47 -13.02
CA ALA A 78 5.15 2.09 -13.29
C ALA A 78 4.36 1.97 -14.59
N VAL A 79 3.28 2.75 -14.75
CA VAL A 79 2.39 2.63 -15.92
C VAL A 79 3.04 3.19 -17.19
N ASN A 80 3.79 4.28 -17.10
CA ASN A 80 4.34 4.96 -18.28
C ASN A 80 5.72 4.46 -18.72
N LYS A 81 6.57 3.98 -17.79
CA LYS A 81 7.96 3.62 -18.10
C LYS A 81 8.25 2.12 -17.97
N ILE A 82 7.63 1.44 -17.01
CA ILE A 82 7.92 0.02 -16.74
C ILE A 82 6.93 -0.90 -17.47
N LEU A 83 5.65 -0.78 -17.15
CA LEU A 83 4.57 -1.61 -17.69
C LEU A 83 4.17 -1.19 -19.09
N LYS A 84 4.21 0.12 -19.39
CA LYS A 84 3.70 0.74 -20.63
C LYS A 84 2.21 0.42 -20.90
N ARG A 85 1.46 0.16 -19.82
CA ARG A 85 0.01 -0.10 -19.79
C ARG A 85 -0.47 0.02 -18.35
N MET A 86 -1.78 0.11 -18.17
CA MET A 86 -2.39 0.02 -16.85
C MET A 86 -2.28 -1.41 -16.29
N PRO A 87 -1.97 -1.58 -14.98
CA PRO A 87 -2.11 -2.86 -14.31
C PRO A 87 -3.59 -3.21 -14.11
N ASP A 88 -3.87 -4.48 -13.84
CA ASP A 88 -5.24 -4.96 -13.59
C ASP A 88 -5.71 -4.61 -12.16
N LEU A 89 -4.76 -4.37 -11.24
CA LEU A 89 -5.01 -4.00 -9.84
C LEU A 89 -3.78 -3.28 -9.27
N LEU A 90 -4.01 -2.24 -8.46
CA LEU A 90 -3.00 -1.70 -7.54
C LEU A 90 -3.30 -2.15 -6.10
N VAL A 91 -2.26 -2.61 -5.39
CA VAL A 91 -2.32 -2.85 -3.94
C VAL A 91 -1.22 -2.03 -3.25
N ALA A 92 -1.62 -0.99 -2.53
CA ALA A 92 -0.73 -0.14 -1.75
C ALA A 92 -0.57 -0.64 -0.30
N GLY A 93 0.66 -0.78 0.18
CA GLY A 93 0.99 -1.19 1.56
C GLY A 93 2.00 -2.35 1.64
N ILE A 94 2.04 -3.12 2.72
CA ILE A 94 1.31 -2.92 3.98
C ILE A 94 1.96 -1.76 4.75
N ASN A 95 1.21 -0.69 4.98
CA ASN A 95 1.65 0.47 5.77
C ASN A 95 1.81 0.09 7.25
N LEU A 96 2.89 0.53 7.90
CA LEU A 96 3.11 0.33 9.34
C LEU A 96 2.55 1.49 10.16
N GLY A 97 1.24 1.56 10.21
CA GLY A 97 0.49 2.59 10.89
C GLY A 97 -0.96 2.59 10.42
N PRO A 98 -1.91 3.02 11.26
CA PRO A 98 -3.28 3.20 10.81
C PRO A 98 -3.37 4.26 9.71
N ASN A 99 -4.33 4.11 8.81
CA ASN A 99 -4.83 5.18 7.96
C ASN A 99 -6.34 5.33 8.20
N LEU A 100 -6.71 6.04 9.27
CA LEU A 100 -8.05 6.12 9.82
C LEU A 100 -8.55 7.57 9.85
N GLY A 101 -9.65 7.81 9.14
CA GLY A 101 -10.31 9.11 9.13
C GLY A 101 -9.82 10.05 8.04
N ILE A 102 -10.35 11.29 8.06
CA ILE A 102 -10.17 12.27 6.99
C ILE A 102 -8.72 12.76 6.87
N ASP A 103 -8.02 12.95 7.99
CA ASP A 103 -6.65 13.45 7.99
C ASP A 103 -5.70 12.45 7.34
N ASP A 104 -5.79 11.19 7.75
CA ASP A 104 -4.99 10.11 7.16
C ASP A 104 -5.35 9.88 5.69
N LEU A 105 -6.62 10.04 5.30
CA LEU A 105 -7.01 9.95 3.90
C LEU A 105 -6.26 10.96 3.02
N LEU A 106 -6.05 12.18 3.51
CA LEU A 106 -5.40 13.25 2.75
C LEU A 106 -3.88 13.23 2.87
N ASN A 107 -3.34 12.78 4.00
CA ASN A 107 -1.91 12.84 4.30
C ASN A 107 -1.17 11.53 4.02
N SER A 108 -1.86 10.40 3.88
CA SER A 108 -1.23 9.10 3.65
C SER A 108 -0.67 8.96 2.24
N GLY A 109 0.62 8.59 2.13
CA GLY A 109 1.22 8.26 0.83
C GLY A 109 0.70 6.92 0.30
N THR A 110 0.42 5.96 1.19
CA THR A 110 -0.24 4.69 0.83
C THR A 110 -1.61 4.95 0.18
N LEU A 111 -2.46 5.81 0.76
CA LEU A 111 -3.72 6.20 0.11
C LEU A 111 -3.51 7.12 -1.09
N GLY A 112 -2.45 7.94 -1.09
CA GLY A 112 -2.05 8.74 -2.26
C GLY A 112 -1.80 7.88 -3.50
N ALA A 113 -1.08 6.75 -3.37
CA ALA A 113 -0.90 5.81 -4.48
C ALA A 113 -2.22 5.18 -4.95
N ALA A 114 -3.12 4.86 -4.01
CA ALA A 114 -4.44 4.31 -4.33
C ALA A 114 -5.34 5.34 -5.05
N LEU A 115 -5.31 6.60 -4.62
CA LEU A 115 -6.01 7.72 -5.27
C LEU A 115 -5.49 7.96 -6.68
N GLU A 116 -4.18 7.91 -6.88
CA GLU A 116 -3.58 8.07 -8.22
C GLU A 116 -4.04 6.94 -9.16
N ALA A 117 -4.07 5.69 -8.69
CA ALA A 117 -4.61 4.57 -9.46
C ALA A 117 -6.10 4.75 -9.82
N ALA A 118 -6.91 5.18 -8.85
CA ALA A 118 -8.34 5.42 -9.04
C ALA A 118 -8.61 6.51 -10.10
N ILE A 119 -7.84 7.62 -10.09
CA ILE A 119 -7.90 8.68 -11.11
C ILE A 119 -7.67 8.11 -12.52
N HIS A 120 -6.83 7.08 -12.62
CA HIS A 120 -6.51 6.37 -13.86
C HIS A 120 -7.42 5.15 -14.13
N HIS A 121 -8.55 5.02 -13.43
CA HIS A 121 -9.51 3.92 -13.55
C HIS A 121 -8.90 2.53 -13.30
N VAL A 122 -7.86 2.46 -12.46
CA VAL A 122 -7.27 1.21 -11.99
C VAL A 122 -7.86 0.89 -10.62
N PRO A 123 -8.50 -0.29 -10.43
CA PRO A 123 -8.94 -0.74 -9.12
C PRO A 123 -7.81 -0.67 -8.09
N ALA A 124 -8.09 -0.12 -6.91
CA ALA A 124 -7.07 0.10 -5.90
C ALA A 124 -7.46 -0.44 -4.52
N ILE A 125 -6.51 -1.08 -3.86
CA ILE A 125 -6.62 -1.53 -2.47
C ILE A 125 -5.50 -0.89 -1.66
N ALA A 126 -5.82 -0.19 -0.59
CA ALA A 126 -4.85 0.29 0.39
C ALA A 126 -4.91 -0.58 1.65
N VAL A 127 -3.77 -1.00 2.17
CA VAL A 127 -3.70 -1.93 3.30
C VAL A 127 -2.75 -1.43 4.38
N SER A 128 -3.22 -1.42 5.62
CA SER A 128 -2.52 -0.83 6.77
C SER A 128 -2.60 -1.73 7.99
N TYR A 129 -1.46 -1.89 8.68
CA TYR A 129 -1.35 -2.58 9.95
C TYR A 129 -1.32 -1.56 11.09
N CYS A 130 -2.37 -1.55 11.90
CA CYS A 130 -2.60 -0.53 12.92
C CYS A 130 -1.83 -0.89 14.20
N ILE A 131 -0.59 -0.42 14.28
CA ILE A 131 0.19 -0.43 15.51
C ILE A 131 -0.35 0.65 16.48
N PRO A 132 -0.62 0.33 17.75
CA PRO A 132 -1.00 1.34 18.74
C PRO A 132 0.18 2.28 18.98
N LYS A 133 -0.01 3.58 18.65
CA LYS A 133 0.88 4.76 18.76
C LYS A 133 2.37 4.49 19.11
N ILE A 134 3.25 5.02 18.26
CA ILE A 134 4.64 5.34 18.59
C ILE A 134 4.62 6.48 19.63
N THR A 135 4.44 6.17 20.92
CA THR A 135 4.81 7.11 21.99
C THR A 135 6.30 6.95 22.27
N GLU A 136 7.03 8.05 22.44
CA GLU A 136 8.50 8.16 22.66
C GLU A 136 9.08 7.29 23.80
N LYS A 137 8.26 6.57 24.55
CA LYS A 137 8.66 5.56 25.54
C LYS A 137 8.45 4.13 25.06
N MET A 138 8.86 3.83 23.83
CA MET A 138 9.06 2.45 23.43
C MET A 138 10.52 2.09 23.63
N SER A 139 10.88 1.92 24.90
CA SER A 139 12.03 1.09 25.28
C SER A 139 11.85 -0.27 24.60
N GLU A 140 12.74 -0.59 23.67
CA GLU A 140 12.92 -1.93 23.09
C GLU A 140 11.67 -2.52 22.38
N LYS A 141 11.10 -1.80 21.41
CA LYS A 141 10.03 -2.35 20.55
C LYS A 141 10.59 -3.48 19.68
N GLU A 142 10.08 -4.70 19.87
CA GLU A 142 10.26 -5.84 18.96
C GLU A 142 9.97 -5.39 17.51
N GLU A 143 10.94 -5.56 16.60
CA GLU A 143 10.80 -5.22 15.18
C GLU A 143 9.60 -5.98 14.58
N VAL A 144 8.65 -5.28 13.94
CA VAL A 144 7.49 -5.93 13.28
C VAL A 144 7.98 -6.98 12.29
N THR A 145 7.53 -8.22 12.47
CA THR A 145 7.95 -9.35 11.64
C THR A 145 6.94 -9.64 10.53
N MET A 146 7.35 -10.44 9.53
CA MET A 146 6.40 -10.95 8.51
C MET A 146 5.27 -11.79 9.12
N ARG A 147 5.48 -12.38 10.30
CA ARG A 147 4.47 -13.19 10.99
C ARG A 147 3.34 -12.31 11.52
N ASP A 148 3.69 -11.16 12.09
CA ASP A 148 2.73 -10.20 12.63
C ASP A 148 1.83 -9.64 11.50
N LEU A 149 2.43 -9.38 10.34
CA LEU A 149 1.74 -8.94 9.13
C LEU A 149 0.92 -10.05 8.43
N GLY A 150 0.95 -11.28 8.94
CA GLY A 150 0.37 -12.46 8.29
C GLY A 150 -1.13 -12.31 8.03
N LEU A 151 -1.90 -11.87 9.03
CA LEU A 151 -3.34 -11.64 8.88
C LEU A 151 -3.63 -10.54 7.86
N THR A 152 -2.93 -9.41 7.97
CA THR A 152 -3.07 -8.25 7.08
C THR A 152 -2.79 -8.62 5.63
N ALA A 153 -1.70 -9.35 5.37
CA ALA A 153 -1.37 -9.86 4.04
C ALA A 153 -2.42 -10.84 3.52
N THR A 154 -2.98 -11.71 4.38
CA THR A 154 -4.05 -12.64 3.99
C THR A 154 -5.34 -11.90 3.62
N LEU A 155 -5.70 -10.84 4.33
CA LEU A 155 -6.86 -10.01 3.99
C LEU A 155 -6.64 -9.26 2.67
N ALA A 156 -5.44 -8.72 2.45
CA ALA A 156 -5.06 -8.12 1.18
C ALA A 156 -5.19 -9.12 0.01
N LEU A 157 -4.68 -10.34 0.18
CA LEU A 157 -4.78 -11.42 -0.81
C LEU A 157 -6.24 -11.75 -1.15
N LYS A 158 -7.07 -11.96 -0.13
CA LYS A 158 -8.48 -12.32 -0.33
C LYS A 158 -9.23 -11.22 -1.06
N THR A 159 -8.96 -9.97 -0.70
CA THR A 159 -9.58 -8.80 -1.34
C THR A 159 -9.10 -8.64 -2.78
N ALA A 160 -7.79 -8.74 -3.02
CA ALA A 160 -7.22 -8.69 -4.37
C ALA A 160 -7.80 -9.80 -5.27
N LYS A 161 -7.89 -11.03 -4.77
CA LYS A 161 -8.50 -12.14 -5.49
C LYS A 161 -9.97 -11.84 -5.84
N TYR A 162 -10.74 -11.35 -4.89
CA TYR A 162 -12.13 -10.97 -5.13
C TYR A 162 -12.25 -9.90 -6.21
N VAL A 163 -11.48 -8.81 -6.11
CA VAL A 163 -11.52 -7.71 -7.07
C VAL A 163 -11.10 -8.16 -8.48
N LEU A 164 -10.07 -9.01 -8.59
CA LEU A 164 -9.64 -9.54 -9.88
C LEU A 164 -10.67 -10.49 -10.51
N GLU A 165 -11.43 -11.24 -9.71
CA GLU A 165 -12.42 -12.21 -10.20
C GLU A 165 -13.82 -11.60 -10.43
N LYS A 166 -14.19 -10.59 -9.64
CA LYS A 166 -15.56 -10.04 -9.58
C LYS A 166 -15.64 -8.55 -9.92
N GLY A 167 -14.50 -7.86 -10.04
CA GLY A 167 -14.44 -6.42 -10.16
C GLY A 167 -14.58 -5.73 -8.80
N MET A 168 -14.49 -4.39 -8.83
CA MET A 168 -14.81 -3.57 -7.67
C MET A 168 -16.31 -3.61 -7.38
N PRO A 169 -16.74 -3.47 -6.11
CA PRO A 169 -18.12 -3.17 -5.80
C PRO A 169 -18.61 -1.92 -6.57
N PRO A 170 -19.92 -1.83 -6.91
CA PRO A 170 -20.47 -0.66 -7.57
C PRO A 170 -20.14 0.62 -6.81
N ASP A 171 -19.76 1.68 -7.53
CA ASP A 171 -19.44 3.00 -6.99
C ASP A 171 -18.28 3.03 -5.97
N VAL A 172 -17.37 2.05 -6.03
CA VAL A 172 -16.17 2.00 -5.19
C VAL A 172 -14.91 2.00 -6.05
N ASP A 173 -14.10 3.06 -5.94
CA ASP A 173 -12.81 3.17 -6.62
C ASP A 173 -11.65 2.61 -5.79
N ILE A 174 -11.76 2.70 -4.46
CA ILE A 174 -10.70 2.31 -3.50
C ILE A 174 -11.29 1.50 -2.35
N ILE A 175 -10.66 0.38 -2.02
CA ILE A 175 -10.91 -0.36 -0.77
C ILE A 175 -9.75 -0.09 0.20
N SER A 176 -10.04 0.56 1.32
CA SER A 176 -9.07 0.76 2.41
C SER A 176 -9.27 -0.27 3.52
N ILE A 177 -8.21 -1.02 3.83
CA ILE A 177 -8.19 -2.09 4.84
C ILE A 177 -7.27 -1.68 5.99
N ASN A 178 -7.82 -1.56 7.19
CA ASN A 178 -7.08 -1.27 8.41
C ASN A 178 -7.20 -2.45 9.39
N VAL A 179 -6.06 -3.04 9.77
CA VAL A 179 -6.02 -4.26 10.58
C VAL A 179 -5.35 -3.95 11.93
N PRO A 180 -6.09 -3.98 13.06
CA PRO A 180 -5.52 -3.88 14.40
C PRO A 180 -4.50 -4.98 14.67
N GLU A 181 -3.41 -4.65 15.38
CA GLU A 181 -2.34 -5.59 15.76
C GLU A 181 -2.83 -6.91 16.39
N LYS A 182 -3.88 -6.85 17.22
CA LYS A 182 -4.45 -8.02 17.91
C LYS A 182 -5.77 -8.50 17.29
N ALA A 183 -6.00 -8.17 16.02
CA ALA A 183 -7.23 -8.57 15.34
C ALA A 183 -7.33 -10.09 15.16
N ASP A 184 -8.55 -10.60 15.21
CA ASP A 184 -8.88 -11.92 14.69
C ASP A 184 -9.55 -11.81 13.31
N ALA A 185 -9.47 -12.87 12.50
CA ALA A 185 -10.08 -12.89 11.18
C ALA A 185 -11.61 -13.06 11.22
N LYS A 186 -12.25 -13.12 12.40
CA LYS A 186 -13.65 -13.47 12.55
C LYS A 186 -14.58 -12.27 12.46
N ARG A 187 -14.06 -11.06 12.67
CA ARG A 187 -14.85 -9.83 12.69
C ARG A 187 -14.33 -8.83 11.66
N ILE A 188 -14.97 -8.80 10.50
CA ILE A 188 -14.76 -7.80 9.45
C ILE A 188 -15.99 -6.89 9.41
N LYS A 189 -15.78 -5.57 9.37
CA LYS A 189 -16.86 -4.58 9.32
C LYS A 189 -16.59 -3.59 8.20
N ILE A 190 -17.62 -3.33 7.39
CA ILE A 190 -17.63 -2.21 6.45
C ILE A 190 -17.93 -0.94 7.24
N THR A 191 -17.12 0.09 7.06
CA THR A 191 -17.20 1.35 7.81
C THR A 191 -17.27 2.54 6.86
N SER A 192 -17.73 3.67 7.37
CA SER A 192 -17.63 4.96 6.70
C SER A 192 -16.36 5.70 7.13
N LEU A 193 -15.94 6.68 6.33
CA LEU A 193 -14.87 7.60 6.71
C LEU A 193 -15.25 8.37 7.97
N SER A 194 -14.32 8.46 8.92
CA SER A 194 -14.48 9.31 10.11
C SER A 194 -14.04 10.73 9.78
N TYR A 195 -14.89 11.71 10.06
CA TYR A 195 -14.55 13.14 9.99
C TYR A 195 -14.05 13.71 11.31
N LYS A 196 -13.87 12.87 12.33
CA LYS A 196 -13.13 13.26 13.53
C LYS A 196 -11.64 13.23 13.19
N GLY A 197 -11.04 14.41 13.06
CA GLY A 197 -9.59 14.55 12.89
C GLY A 197 -8.83 14.19 14.16
N TYR A 198 -7.51 14.31 14.11
CA TYR A 198 -6.66 14.20 15.30
C TYR A 198 -7.17 15.18 16.37
N GLY A 199 -7.58 14.65 17.52
CA GLY A 199 -7.81 15.47 18.70
C GLY A 199 -6.47 15.89 19.29
N ASP A 200 -6.34 17.17 19.61
CA ASP A 200 -5.25 17.69 20.46
C ASP A 200 -5.19 16.94 21.81
#